data_AF-S4PVJ0-F1
#
_entry.id   AF-S4PVJ0-F1
#
_cell.length_a   1.000
_cell.length_b   1.000
_cell.length_c   1.000
_cell.angle_alpha   90.00
_cell.angle_beta   90.00
_cell.angle_gamma   90.00
#
_symmetry.space_group_name_H-M   'P 1'
#
loop_
_entity.id
_entity.type
_entity.pdbx_description
1 polymer ?
#
loop_
_entity_poly.entity_id
_entity_poly.type
_entity_poly.pdbx_seq_one_letter_code
_entity_poly.pdbx_strand_id
1 'polypeptide(L)' 'MESKNYRNALYSCTICYKGFVNRNAYSLHLDSHTNKFGQFVCPVCGIHTFSKGTLTLHVKNIHMYE' A
#
# COMPACT_ATOMS: atom_id res chain seq x y z
N MET A 1 10.64 -1.54 2.70
CA MET A 1 10.13 -2.87 3.03
C MET A 1 9.40 -3.41 1.81
N GLU A 2 10.13 -4.10 0.93
CA GLU A 2 9.61 -4.58 -0.35
C GLU A 2 8.63 -5.75 -0.13
N SER A 3 7.48 -5.75 -0.79
CA SER A 3 6.58 -6.91 -0.78
C SER A 3 7.26 -8.11 -1.45
N LYS A 4 6.89 -9.35 -1.06
CA LYS A 4 7.46 -10.60 -1.62
C LYS A 4 7.52 -10.63 -3.15
N ASN A 5 6.58 -9.98 -3.83
CA ASN A 5 6.48 -9.97 -5.29
C ASN A 5 7.05 -8.72 -5.95
N TYR A 6 7.66 -7.79 -5.21
CA TYR A 6 8.09 -6.49 -5.74
C TYR A 6 9.10 -6.60 -6.88
N ARG A 7 10.14 -7.43 -6.71
CA ARG A 7 11.23 -7.58 -7.69
C ARG A 7 10.82 -8.35 -8.95
N ASN A 8 9.77 -9.16 -8.86
CA ASN A 8 9.23 -9.94 -9.97
C ASN A 8 7.92 -9.36 -10.52
N ALA A 9 7.49 -8.21 -10.01
CA ALA A 9 6.27 -7.58 -10.45
C ALA A 9 6.50 -6.80 -11.74
N LEU A 10 5.53 -6.88 -12.66
CA LEU A 10 5.49 -6.05 -13.86
C LEU A 10 5.19 -4.58 -13.52
N TYR A 11 4.47 -4.34 -12.42
CA TYR A 11 4.12 -3.01 -11.95
C TYR A 11 4.46 -2.88 -10.46
N SER A 12 5.28 -1.89 -10.12
CA SER A 12 5.83 -1.74 -8.78
C SER A 12 5.56 -0.33 -8.24
N CYS A 13 5.11 -0.25 -6.99
CA CYS A 13 4.88 1.02 -6.32
C CYS A 13 6.16 1.46 -5.61
N THR A 14 6.70 2.63 -5.96
CA THR A 14 7.91 3.18 -5.34
C THR A 14 7.65 3.87 -4.00
N ILE A 15 6.37 4.11 -3.65
CA ILE A 15 5.98 4.70 -2.36
C ILE A 15 6.02 3.63 -1.26
N CYS A 16 5.38 2.49 -1.51
CA CYS A 16 5.24 1.41 -0.51
C CYS A 16 6.01 0.13 -0.86
N TYR A 17 6.74 0.11 -1.97
CA TYR A 17 7.51 -1.03 -2.45
C TYR A 17 6.67 -2.31 -2.64
N LYS A 18 5.42 -2.15 -3.07
CA LYS A 18 4.50 -3.25 -3.36
C LYS A 18 4.47 -3.61 -4.84
N GLY A 19 4.50 -4.91 -5.15
CA GLY A 19 4.49 -5.44 -6.51
C GLY A 19 3.12 -5.96 -6.95
N PHE A 20 2.79 -5.75 -8.23
CA PHE A 20 1.55 -6.15 -8.89
C PHE A 20 1.83 -6.79 -10.24
N VAL A 21 1.06 -7.83 -10.59
CA VAL A 21 1.16 -8.55 -11.86
C VAL A 21 0.34 -7.92 -12.98
N ASN A 22 -0.58 -7.01 -12.65
CA ASN A 22 -1.47 -6.39 -13.63
C ASN A 22 -1.58 -4.87 -13.41
N ARG A 23 -1.77 -4.13 -14.52
CA ARG A 23 -1.83 -2.66 -14.54
C ARG A 23 -3.02 -2.12 -13.77
N ASN A 24 -4.17 -2.80 -13.84
CA ASN A 24 -5.40 -2.32 -13.22
C ASN A 24 -5.29 -2.32 -11.69
N ALA A 25 -4.78 -3.40 -11.07
CA ALA A 25 -4.56 -3.43 -9.62
C ALA A 25 -3.52 -2.42 -9.19
N TYR A 26 -2.46 -2.19 -9.99
CA TYR A 26 -1.49 -1.15 -9.72
C TYR A 26 -2.11 0.25 -9.77
N SER A 27 -2.92 0.55 -10.78
CA SER A 27 -3.58 1.85 -10.92
C SER A 27 -4.56 2.13 -9.77
N LEU A 28 -5.37 1.14 -9.39
CA LEU A 28 -6.27 1.24 -8.23
C LEU A 28 -5.49 1.40 -6.93
N HIS A 29 -4.35 0.73 -6.81
CA HIS A 29 -3.48 0.89 -5.67
C HIS A 29 -2.89 2.31 -5.58
N LEU A 30 -2.48 2.94 -6.69
CA LEU A 30 -1.99 4.31 -6.66
C LEU A 30 -3.05 5.31 -6.18
N ASP A 31 -4.33 5.07 -6.50
CA ASP A 31 -5.43 5.90 -6.01
C ASP A 31 -5.51 5.90 -4.47
N SER A 32 -5.17 4.78 -3.83
CA SER A 32 -5.11 4.68 -2.37
C SER A 32 -3.98 5.48 -1.71
N HIS A 33 -3.01 5.97 -2.48
CA HIS A 33 -2.01 6.93 -2.02
C HIS A 33 -2.46 8.39 -2.18
N THR A 34 -3.65 8.63 -2.72
CA THR A 34 -4.18 9.98 -2.87
C THR A 34 -5.02 10.37 -1.66
N ASN A 35 -5.01 11.67 -1.34
CA ASN A 35 -5.81 12.26 -0.24
C ASN A 35 -7.33 12.10 -0.40
N LYS A 36 -7.81 11.59 -1.53
CA LYS A 36 -9.23 11.34 -1.79
C LYS A 36 -9.70 9.98 -1.24
N PHE A 37 -8.79 9.04 -1.01
CA PHE A 37 -9.15 7.67 -0.65
C PHE A 37 -9.40 7.49 0.86
N GLY A 38 -8.99 8.42 1.72
CA GLY A 38 -9.25 8.26 3.15
C GLY A 38 -8.62 9.33 4.02
N GLN A 39 -9.16 9.46 5.23
CA GLN A 39 -8.70 10.42 6.24
C GLN A 39 -7.41 9.97 6.95
N PHE A 40 -7.22 8.67 7.12
CA PHE A 40 -6.13 8.15 7.96
C PHE A 40 -4.98 7.68 7.10
N VAL A 41 -3.79 8.19 7.36
CA VAL A 41 -2.60 7.90 6.55
C VAL A 41 -1.68 6.96 7.30
N CYS A 42 -1.20 5.92 6.62
CA CYS A 42 -0.15 5.06 7.16
C CYS A 42 1.18 5.80 7.22
N PRO A 43 1.82 5.92 8.40
CA PRO A 43 3.09 6.64 8.52
C PRO A 43 4.26 5.91 7.86
N VAL A 44 4.11 4.60 7.57
CA VAL A 44 5.18 3.78 6.97
C VAL A 44 5.17 3.87 5.45
N CYS A 45 3.98 3.85 4.84
CA CYS A 45 3.86 3.73 3.39
C CYS A 45 2.95 4.77 2.72
N GLY A 46 2.36 5.69 3.47
CA GLY A 46 1.52 6.76 2.93
C GLY A 46 0.22 6.29 2.30
N ILE A 47 -0.27 5.08 2.60
CA ILE A 47 -1.60 4.65 2.14
C ILE A 47 -2.69 5.33 2.97
N HIS A 48 -3.78 5.71 2.31
CA HIS A 48 -4.96 6.25 2.96
C HIS A 48 -5.93 5.12 3.32
N THR A 49 -6.59 5.25 4.47
CA THR A 49 -7.67 4.38 4.90
C THR A 49 -8.84 5.19 5.44
N PHE A 50 -10.03 4.60 5.38
CA PHE A 50 -11.27 5.25 5.85
C PHE A 50 -11.44 5.22 7.37
N SER A 51 -10.69 4.39 8.09
CA SER A 51 -10.81 4.27 9.54
C SER A 51 -9.50 3.93 10.24
N LYS A 52 -9.37 4.32 11.52
CA LYS A 52 -8.23 3.93 12.37
C LYS A 52 -8.09 2.42 12.49
N GLY A 53 -9.18 1.67 12.61
CA GLY A 53 -9.14 0.20 12.72
C GLY A 53 -8.54 -0.45 11.47
N THR A 54 -8.94 0.02 10.27
CA THR A 54 -8.37 -0.43 9.00
C THR A 54 -6.89 -0.06 8.91
N LEU A 55 -6.49 1.12 9.39
CA LEU A 55 -5.08 1.52 9.44
C LEU A 55 -4.26 0.61 10.36
N THR A 56 -4.73 0.32 11.58
CA THR A 56 -4.04 -0.57 12.52
C THR A 56 -3.86 -1.96 11.92
N LEU A 57 -4.90 -2.51 11.29
CA LEU A 57 -4.83 -3.81 10.63
C LEU A 57 -3.86 -3.79 9.43
N HIS A 58 -3.87 -2.72 8.65
CA HIS A 58 -2.95 -2.53 7.54
C HIS A 58 -1.49 -2.53 8.03
N VAL A 59 -1.16 -1.71 9.03
CA VAL A 59 0.19 -1.67 9.60
C VAL A 59 0.58 -3.05 10.12
N LYS A 60 -0.34 -3.73 10.82
CA LYS A 60 -0.10 -5.07 11.34
C LYS A 60 0.21 -6.11 10.27
N ASN A 61 -0.58 -6.15 9.22
CA ASN A 61 -0.44 -7.21 8.22
C ASN A 61 0.65 -6.93 7.18
N ILE A 62 0.97 -5.65 6.95
CA ILE A 62 1.83 -5.22 5.84
C ILE A 62 3.21 -4.76 6.34
N HIS A 63 3.31 -4.25 7.57
CA HIS A 63 4.52 -3.61 8.09
C HIS A 63 5.06 -4.21 9.40
N MET A 64 4.35 -5.13 10.07
CA MET A 64 4.87 -5.78 11.30
C MET A 64 5.69 -7.04 11.00
N TYR A 65 6.62 -6.95 10.05
CA TYR A 65 7.75 -7.86 10.05
C TYR A 65 8.96 -7.08 10.58
N GLU A 66 9.47 -7.52 11.71
CA GLU A 66 10.74 -7.07 12.30
C GLU A 66 11.91 -7.26 11.33
#